data_AF-A0AAV7Q2J1-F1
#
_entry.id   AF-A0AAV7Q2J1-F1
#
_cell.length_a   1.000
_cell.length_b   1.000
_cell.length_c   1.000
_cell.angle_alpha   90.00
_cell.angle_beta   90.00
_cell.angle_gamma   90.00
#
_symmetry.space_group_name_H-M   'P 1'
#
loop_
_entity.id
_entity.type
_entity.pdbx_description
1 polymer ?
#
loop_
_entity_poly.entity_id
_entity_poly.type
_entity_poly.pdbx_seq_one_letter_code
_entity_poly.pdbx_strand_id
1 'polypeptide(L)'
;MGKTDKEAKDLLTYSKELRKNLQLVWEKTVTSLREAQEKQKKGYNTRSVLRTLNVGDKALVLLPSSENKLLAQWQGPYEVVEQINPTTYKLSLPHKHGREQIYHINLLKKWQEPVSVQTVQHITTDTKEDIL
;
A
#
# COMPACT_ATOMS: atom_id res chain seq x y z
N MET A 1 15.65 59.94 33.98
CA MET A 1 14.78 58.77 34.23
C MET A 1 14.03 58.27 32.97
N GLY A 2 14.56 58.43 31.75
CA GLY A 2 13.74 58.28 30.51
C GLY A 2 14.20 57.26 29.45
N LYS A 3 15.29 56.51 29.67
CA LYS A 3 15.81 55.54 28.69
C LYS A 3 15.18 54.15 28.82
N THR A 4 14.97 53.68 30.05
CA THR A 4 14.46 52.34 30.36
C THR A 4 13.01 52.11 29.93
N ASP A 5 12.16 53.14 29.99
CA ASP A 5 10.75 53.05 29.57
C ASP A 5 10.59 52.97 28.04
N LYS A 6 11.53 53.56 27.27
CA LYS A 6 11.51 53.53 25.81
C LYS A 6 11.96 52.17 25.25
N GLU A 7 12.98 51.57 25.86
CA GLU A 7 13.46 50.21 25.53
C GLU A 7 12.44 49.13 25.91
N ALA A 8 11.75 49.28 27.04
CA ALA A 8 10.68 48.37 27.45
C ALA A 8 9.46 48.46 26.49
N LYS A 9 9.12 49.65 26.00
CA LYS A 9 8.07 49.86 24.99
C LYS A 9 8.44 49.23 23.64
N ASP A 10 9.71 49.27 23.27
CA ASP A 10 10.22 48.66 22.04
C ASP A 10 10.18 47.13 22.10
N LEU A 11 10.63 46.53 23.20
CA LEU A 11 10.56 45.08 23.43
C LEU A 11 9.11 44.57 23.51
N LEU A 12 8.22 45.31 24.15
CA LEU A 12 6.79 44.98 24.20
C LEU A 12 6.15 45.04 22.81
N THR A 13 6.56 46.00 21.98
CA THR A 13 6.08 46.12 20.59
C THR A 13 6.57 44.94 19.76
N TYR A 14 7.87 44.63 19.84
CA TYR A 14 8.46 43.50 19.14
C TYR A 14 7.83 42.16 19.52
N SER A 15 7.65 41.88 20.81
CA SER A 15 7.03 40.63 21.28
C SER A 15 5.56 40.47 20.84
N LYS A 16 4.81 41.58 20.79
CA LYS A 16 3.44 41.60 20.24
C LYS A 16 3.43 41.30 18.74
N GLU A 17 4.34 41.90 17.99
CA GLU A 17 4.46 41.67 16.55
C GLU A 17 4.89 40.24 16.23
N LEU A 18 5.86 39.70 16.98
CA LEU A 18 6.27 38.30 16.85
C LEU A 18 5.11 37.33 17.09
N ARG A 19 4.31 37.56 18.15
CA ARG A 19 3.13 36.72 18.42
C ARG A 19 2.12 36.79 17.29
N LYS A 20 1.84 37.99 16.77
CA LYS A 20 0.93 38.20 15.64
C LYS A 20 1.42 37.46 14.39
N ASN A 21 2.72 37.54 14.10
CA ASN A 21 3.32 36.87 12.94
C ASN A 21 3.28 35.35 13.08
N LEU A 22 3.59 34.81 14.26
CA LEU A 22 3.49 33.38 14.53
C LEU A 22 2.05 32.88 14.39
N GLN A 23 1.08 33.65 14.89
CA GLN A 23 -0.34 33.30 14.74
C GLN A 23 -0.75 33.29 13.26
N LEU A 24 -0.37 34.32 12.50
CA LEU A 24 -0.65 34.40 11.06
C LEU A 24 -0.04 33.22 10.29
N VAL A 25 1.21 32.87 10.58
CA VAL A 25 1.88 31.74 9.94
C VAL A 25 1.19 30.44 10.33
N TRP A 26 0.87 30.25 11.60
CA TRP A 26 0.18 29.07 12.10
C TRP A 26 -1.17 28.85 11.40
N GLU A 27 -1.99 29.91 11.30
CA GLU A 27 -3.30 29.84 10.63
C GLU A 27 -3.16 29.39 9.16
N LYS A 28 -2.16 29.94 8.44
CA LYS A 28 -1.85 29.51 7.08
C LYS A 28 -1.37 28.06 7.02
N THR A 29 -0.45 27.67 7.90
CA THR A 29 0.09 26.30 7.94
C THR A 29 -1.00 25.27 8.23
N VAL A 30 -1.89 25.53 9.18
CA VAL A 30 -3.01 24.62 9.52
C VAL A 30 -3.94 24.45 8.32
N THR A 31 -4.24 25.53 7.61
CA THR A 31 -5.13 25.51 6.44
C THR A 31 -4.50 24.70 5.31
N SER A 32 -3.26 25.02 4.92
CA SER A 32 -2.55 24.27 3.87
C SER A 32 -2.30 22.82 4.24
N LEU A 33 -2.06 22.51 5.52
CA LEU A 33 -1.91 21.14 6.00
C LEU A 33 -3.22 20.35 5.82
N ARG A 34 -4.36 20.93 6.20
CA ARG A 34 -5.67 20.28 5.99
C ARG A 34 -5.94 20.02 4.53
N GLU A 35 -5.75 21.02 3.67
CA GLU A 35 -5.93 20.87 2.22
C GLU A 35 -5.02 19.79 1.63
N ALA A 36 -3.75 19.76 2.03
CA ALA A 36 -2.81 18.74 1.61
C ALA A 36 -3.22 17.34 2.07
N GLN A 37 -3.68 17.20 3.32
CA GLN A 37 -4.18 15.94 3.87
C GLN A 37 -5.43 15.45 3.14
N GLU A 38 -6.39 16.33 2.84
CA GLU A 38 -7.60 16.00 2.09
C GLU A 38 -7.27 15.55 0.67
N LYS A 39 -6.38 16.29 -0.02
CA LYS A 39 -5.90 15.92 -1.35
C LYS A 39 -5.19 14.57 -1.33
N GLN A 40 -4.35 14.32 -0.33
CA GLN A 40 -3.67 13.04 -0.16
C GLN A 40 -4.66 11.90 0.07
N LYS A 41 -5.65 12.07 0.96
CA LYS A 41 -6.70 11.09 1.23
C LYS A 41 -7.49 10.79 -0.03
N LYS A 42 -7.92 11.81 -0.78
CA LYS A 42 -8.64 11.64 -2.04
C LYS A 42 -7.81 10.86 -3.06
N GLY A 43 -6.55 11.27 -3.27
CA GLY A 43 -5.64 10.62 -4.21
C GLY A 43 -5.35 9.16 -3.84
N TYR A 44 -5.18 8.87 -2.55
CA TYR A 44 -4.98 7.51 -2.05
C TYR A 44 -6.23 6.64 -2.26
N ASN A 45 -7.40 7.12 -1.83
CA ASN A 45 -8.66 6.38 -1.92
C ASN A 45 -9.08 6.12 -3.38
N THR A 46 -8.80 7.03 -4.31
CA THR A 46 -9.08 6.79 -5.73
C THR A 46 -8.17 5.72 -6.33
N ARG A 47 -6.92 5.59 -5.86
CA ARG A 47 -5.95 4.61 -6.34
C ARG A 47 -6.04 3.26 -5.62
N SER A 48 -6.75 3.18 -4.50
CA SER A 48 -6.99 1.91 -3.83
C SER A 48 -8.03 1.10 -4.61
N VAL A 49 -7.54 0.22 -5.49
CA VAL A 49 -8.38 -0.83 -6.08
C VAL A 49 -8.80 -1.78 -4.97
N LEU A 50 -10.10 -2.08 -4.88
CA LEU A 50 -10.62 -3.10 -3.98
C LEU A 50 -10.09 -4.47 -4.47
N ARG A 51 -8.99 -4.92 -3.88
CA ARG A 51 -8.50 -6.27 -4.05
C ARG A 51 -9.34 -7.15 -3.12
N THR A 52 -9.85 -8.27 -3.62
CA THR A 52 -10.57 -9.25 -2.82
C THR A 52 -9.97 -10.63 -3.08
N LEU A 53 -9.77 -11.39 -2.02
CA LEU A 53 -9.37 -12.80 -2.08
C LEU A 53 -10.51 -13.61 -1.48
N ASN A 54 -10.82 -14.75 -2.07
CA ASN A 54 -11.82 -15.66 -1.52
C ASN A 54 -11.13 -16.76 -0.72
N VAL A 55 -11.86 -17.38 0.21
CA VAL A 55 -11.40 -18.62 0.87
C VAL A 55 -11.13 -19.68 -0.19
N GLY A 56 -9.99 -20.36 -0.09
CA GLY A 56 -9.49 -21.32 -1.09
C GLY A 56 -8.65 -20.70 -2.22
N ASP A 57 -8.61 -19.37 -2.38
CA ASP A 57 -7.67 -18.74 -3.31
C ASP A 57 -6.23 -18.93 -2.81
N LYS A 58 -5.30 -19.11 -3.76
CA LYS A 58 -3.86 -19.06 -3.49
C LYS A 58 -3.35 -17.61 -3.56
N ALA A 59 -2.47 -17.22 -2.65
CA ALA A 59 -1.86 -15.89 -2.62
C ALA A 59 -0.38 -15.95 -2.21
N LEU A 60 0.42 -15.06 -2.79
CA LEU A 60 1.79 -14.79 -2.38
C LEU A 60 1.79 -13.84 -1.20
N VAL A 61 2.68 -14.07 -0.22
CA VAL A 61 2.87 -13.18 0.93
C VAL A 61 4.20 -12.46 0.82
N LEU A 62 4.20 -11.15 1.05
CA LEU A 62 5.42 -10.34 1.12
C LEU A 62 6.08 -10.50 2.49
N LEU A 63 7.23 -11.18 2.55
CA LEU A 63 7.97 -11.44 3.78
C LEU A 63 9.43 -10.95 3.66
N PRO A 64 10.04 -10.47 4.76
CA PRO A 64 11.45 -10.13 4.75
C PRO A 64 12.30 -11.38 4.47
N SER A 65 13.36 -11.21 3.67
CA SER A 65 14.35 -12.25 3.43
C SER A 65 15.15 -12.53 4.69
N SER A 66 15.49 -13.79 4.92
CA SER A 66 16.38 -14.20 6.01
C SER A 66 17.78 -13.62 5.89
N GLU A 67 18.23 -13.37 4.65
CA GLU A 67 19.57 -12.88 4.35
C GLU A 67 19.69 -11.36 4.57
N ASN A 68 18.63 -10.59 4.29
CA ASN A 68 18.61 -9.15 4.48
C ASN A 68 17.21 -8.67 4.88
N LYS A 69 17.11 -8.11 6.10
CA LYS A 69 15.87 -7.58 6.67
C LYS A 69 15.29 -6.39 5.89
N LEU A 70 16.11 -5.70 5.10
CA LEU A 70 15.68 -4.60 4.22
C LEU A 70 15.09 -5.09 2.90
N LEU A 71 15.32 -6.36 2.53
CA LEU A 71 14.79 -6.95 1.32
C LEU A 71 13.55 -7.77 1.66
N ALA A 72 12.41 -7.41 1.09
CA ALA A 72 11.20 -8.22 1.15
C ALA A 72 10.98 -8.96 -0.17
N GLN A 73 10.60 -10.22 -0.09
CA GLN A 73 10.36 -11.09 -1.24
C GLN A 73 8.96 -11.68 -1.17
N TRP A 74 8.37 -11.91 -2.35
CA TRP A 74 7.11 -12.63 -2.48
C TRP A 74 7.38 -14.12 -2.29
N GLN A 75 6.76 -14.73 -1.29
CA GLN A 75 6.95 -16.13 -0.93
C GLN A 75 5.67 -16.93 -1.10
N GLY A 76 5.81 -18.13 -1.69
CA GLY A 76 4.84 -19.21 -1.81
C GLY A 76 3.53 -18.87 -2.54
N PRO A 77 2.80 -19.83 -3.11
CA PRO A 77 1.36 -19.74 -3.15
C PRO A 77 0.80 -20.37 -1.87
N TYR A 78 0.30 -19.53 -0.96
CA TYR A 78 -0.35 -19.97 0.28
C TYR A 78 -1.86 -19.87 0.15
N GLU A 79 -2.57 -20.83 0.73
CA GLU A 79 -4.03 -20.86 0.68
C GLU A 79 -4.64 -19.91 1.71
N VAL A 80 -5.65 -19.16 1.28
CA VAL A 80 -6.50 -18.34 2.14
C VAL A 80 -7.50 -19.24 2.85
N VAL A 81 -7.34 -19.39 4.16
CA VAL A 81 -8.21 -20.23 5.02
C VAL A 81 -9.48 -19.47 5.41
N GLU A 82 -9.34 -18.18 5.70
CA GLU A 82 -10.44 -17.38 6.23
C GLU A 82 -10.26 -15.89 5.88
N GLN A 83 -11.37 -15.23 5.54
CA GLN A 83 -11.42 -13.77 5.45
C GLN A 83 -11.97 -13.23 6.78
N ILE A 84 -11.09 -12.63 7.59
CA ILE A 84 -11.49 -12.06 8.90
C ILE A 84 -12.21 -10.73 8.68
N ASN A 85 -11.69 -9.90 7.78
CA ASN A 85 -12.21 -8.59 7.41
C ASN A 85 -11.94 -8.32 5.92
N PRO A 86 -12.56 -7.29 5.30
CA PRO A 86 -12.29 -6.93 3.90
C PRO A 86 -10.80 -6.78 3.54
N THR A 87 -9.97 -6.37 4.51
CA THR A 87 -8.54 -6.13 4.34
C THR A 87 -7.64 -7.16 5.03
N THR A 88 -8.18 -8.08 5.83
CA THR A 88 -7.38 -8.96 6.69
C THR A 88 -7.76 -10.41 6.46
N TYR A 89 -6.77 -11.22 6.10
CA TYR A 89 -6.95 -12.61 5.69
C TYR A 89 -6.05 -13.51 6.50
N LYS A 90 -6.53 -14.73 6.76
CA LYS A 90 -5.79 -15.78 7.41
C LYS A 90 -5.30 -16.78 6.35
N LEU A 91 -4.00 -17.05 6.33
CA LEU A 91 -3.37 -17.93 5.36
C LEU A 91 -2.69 -19.10 6.07
N SER A 92 -2.73 -20.28 5.45
CA SER A 92 -2.02 -21.47 5.92
C SER A 92 -0.60 -21.48 5.35
N LEU A 93 0.40 -21.41 6.24
CA LEU A 93 1.81 -21.44 5.85
C LEU A 93 2.43 -22.81 6.19
N PRO A 94 2.63 -23.71 5.20
CA PRO A 94 3.22 -25.03 5.44
C PRO A 94 4.65 -24.93 6.01
N HIS A 95 5.42 -23.90 5.62
CA HIS A 95 6.79 -23.69 6.11
C HIS A 95 6.88 -23.36 7.61
N LYS A 96 5.78 -22.98 8.26
CA LYS A 96 5.72 -22.72 9.70
C LYS A 96 4.96 -23.82 10.45
N HIS A 97 5.14 -25.08 10.04
CA HIS A 97 4.45 -26.25 10.60
C HIS A 97 2.92 -26.17 10.47
N GLY A 98 2.42 -25.63 9.36
CA GLY A 98 0.98 -25.49 9.13
C GLY A 98 0.31 -24.45 10.04
N ARG A 99 1.08 -23.55 10.67
CA ARG A 99 0.49 -22.45 11.45
C ARG A 99 -0.25 -21.50 10.53
N GLU A 100 -1.49 -21.23 10.90
CA GLU A 100 -2.29 -20.17 10.31
C GLU A 100 -1.75 -18.81 10.76
N GLN A 101 -1.58 -17.90 9.83
CA GLN A 101 -1.12 -16.54 10.11
C GLN A 101 -2.02 -15.50 9.45
N ILE A 102 -2.16 -14.37 10.13
CA ILE A 102 -3.02 -13.28 9.70
C ILE A 102 -2.18 -12.22 8.99
N TYR A 103 -2.60 -11.84 7.79
CA TYR A 103 -1.96 -10.82 6.96
C TYR A 103 -2.96 -9.80 6.45
N HIS A 104 -2.50 -8.56 6.33
CA HIS A 104 -3.25 -7.51 5.64
C HIS A 104 -3.09 -7.69 4.12
N ILE A 105 -4.14 -7.38 3.35
CA ILE A 105 -4.18 -7.56 1.90
C ILE A 105 -3.06 -6.83 1.14
N ASN A 106 -2.49 -5.79 1.73
CA ASN A 106 -1.34 -5.07 1.18
C ASN A 106 -0.09 -5.95 1.06
N LEU A 107 0.03 -6.96 1.93
CA LEU A 107 1.10 -7.95 1.91
C LEU A 107 0.75 -9.17 1.05
N LEU A 108 -0.41 -9.17 0.40
CA LEU A 108 -0.91 -10.31 -0.36
C LEU A 108 -0.99 -9.96 -1.85
N LYS A 109 -0.65 -10.94 -2.68
CA LYS A 109 -0.83 -10.89 -4.13
C LYS A 109 -1.52 -12.16 -4.58
N LYS A 110 -2.68 -12.04 -5.25
CA LYS A 110 -3.41 -13.20 -5.79
C LYS A 110 -2.48 -14.00 -6.71
N TRP A 111 -2.37 -15.30 -6.46
CA TRP A 111 -1.64 -16.21 -7.31
C TRP A 111 -2.52 -16.56 -8.51
N GLN A 112 -1.97 -16.42 -9.71
CA GLN A 112 -2.58 -16.88 -10.94
C GLN A 112 -1.76 -18.06 -11.42
N GLU A 113 -2.39 -19.23 -11.58
CA GLU A 113 -1.72 -20.36 -12.20
C GLU A 113 -1.37 -19.98 -13.64
N PRO A 114 -0.11 -20.23 -14.08
CA PRO A 114 0.24 -19.99 -15.47
C PRO A 114 -0.67 -20.87 -16.33
N VAL A 115 -1.51 -20.23 -17.15
CA VAL A 115 -2.36 -20.93 -18.11
C VAL A 115 -1.43 -21.73 -19.00
N SER A 116 -1.52 -23.06 -18.92
CA SER A 116 -0.88 -23.94 -19.88
C SER A 116 -1.51 -23.60 -21.24
N VAL A 117 -0.81 -22.82 -22.06
CA VAL A 117 -1.10 -22.76 -23.49
C VAL A 117 -0.92 -24.18 -24.01
N GLN A 118 -2.02 -24.89 -24.18
CA GLN A 118 -2.02 -26.17 -24.88
C GLN A 118 -1.60 -25.86 -26.31
N THR A 119 -0.38 -26.28 -26.68
CA THR A 119 0.06 -26.26 -28.07
C THR A 119 -0.95 -27.08 -28.87
N VAL A 120 -1.77 -26.39 -29.69
CA VAL A 120 -2.64 -27.05 -30.65
C VAL A 120 -1.74 -27.84 -31.59
N GLN A 121 -1.72 -29.17 -31.44
CA GLN A 121 -1.11 -30.05 -32.43
C GLN A 121 -1.93 -29.90 -33.71
N HIS A 122 -1.29 -29.41 -34.78
CA HIS A 122 -1.88 -29.39 -36.11
C HIS A 122 -2.16 -30.84 -36.52
N ILE A 123 -3.42 -31.17 -36.70
CA ILE A 123 -3.83 -32.39 -37.38
C ILE A 123 -3.91 -32.00 -38.86
N THR A 124 -2.81 -32.10 -39.60
CA THR A 124 -2.91 -32.06 -41.07
C THR A 124 -3.33 -33.46 -41.50
N THR A 125 -4.64 -33.67 -41.60
CA THR A 125 -5.19 -34.85 -42.25
C THR A 125 -4.85 -34.81 -43.73
N ASP A 126 -4.23 -35.91 -44.17
CA ASP A 126 -4.04 -36.42 -45.52
C ASP A 126 -5.10 -35.97 -46.54
N THR A 127 -4.65 -35.34 -47.63
CA THR A 127 -5.38 -35.31 -48.90
C THR A 127 -4.44 -35.82 -49.99
N LYS A 128 -4.45 -37.14 -50.18
CA LYS A 128 -4.17 -37.73 -51.49
C LYS A 128 -5.29 -37.33 -52.44
N GLU A 129 -5.02 -36.45 -53.38
CA GLU A 129 -5.72 -36.44 -54.66
C GLU A 129 -4.72 -36.89 -55.73
N ASP A 130 -4.81 -38.19 -56.04
CA ASP A 130 -4.56 -38.68 -57.39
C ASP A 130 -5.49 -37.91 -58.34
N ILE A 131 -4.96 -37.28 -59.39
CA ILE A 131 -5.58 -37.22 -60.71
C ILE A 131 -4.44 -37.13 -61.74
N LEU A 132 -4.53 -38.06 -62.69
CA LEU A 132 -3.78 -38.16 -63.93
C LEU A 132 -4.41 -37.24 -64.98
#